data_AF-A0A966WK16-F1
#
_entry.id   AF-A0A966WK16-F1
#
_cell.length_a   1.000
_cell.length_b   1.000
_cell.length_c   1.000
_cell.angle_alpha   90.00
_cell.angle_beta   90.00
_cell.angle_gamma   90.00
#
_symmetry.space_group_name_H-M   'P 1'
#
loop_
_entity.id
_entity.type
_entity.pdbx_description
1 polymer ?
#
loop_
_entity_poly.entity_id
_entity_poly.type
_entity_poly.pdbx_seq_one_letter_code
_entity_poly.pdbx_strand_id
1 'polypeptide(L)' 'IMWANDYPHHELALKLALQSLKPQGLVYLELDKAWKDDVLQPMGYTLWRHLKAGSVHAHLLQAGA' A
#
# COMPACT_ATOMS: atom_id res chain seq x y z
N ILE A 1 -5.68 13.51 -22.03
CA ILE A 1 -6.11 12.14 -21.65
C ILE A 1 -5.63 11.94 -20.22
N MET A 2 -6.52 12.16 -19.25
CA MET A 2 -6.12 12.25 -17.84
C MET A 2 -5.99 10.84 -17.26
N TRP A 3 -4.76 10.37 -17.10
CA TRP A 3 -4.42 9.26 -16.21
C TRP A 3 -4.15 9.82 -14.80
N ALA A 4 -5.11 10.57 -14.27
CA ALA A 4 -5.03 11.08 -12.92
C ALA A 4 -5.84 10.14 -12.03
N ASN A 5 -5.11 9.27 -11.33
CA ASN A 5 -5.60 8.40 -10.26
C ASN A 5 -6.25 7.07 -10.73
N ASP A 6 -5.42 6.10 -11.17
CA ASP A 6 -5.90 4.74 -11.49
C ASP A 6 -6.57 4.04 -10.29
N TYR A 7 -6.36 4.56 -9.07
CA TYR A 7 -6.71 3.92 -7.82
C TYR A 7 -7.24 4.89 -6.76
N PRO A 8 -8.38 5.56 -7.01
CA PRO A 8 -8.87 6.64 -6.15
C PRO A 8 -9.21 6.20 -4.73
N HIS A 9 -9.36 4.90 -4.49
CA HIS A 9 -9.74 4.36 -3.20
C HIS A 9 -8.56 3.79 -2.39
N HIS A 10 -7.39 3.55 -3.00
CA HIS A 10 -6.29 2.91 -2.28
C HIS A 10 -5.66 3.85 -1.24
N GLU A 11 -5.44 5.12 -1.57
CA GLU A 11 -4.91 6.09 -0.61
C GLU A 11 -5.85 6.26 0.59
N LEU A 12 -7.16 6.37 0.34
CA LEU A 12 -8.16 6.47 1.40
C LEU A 12 -8.25 5.19 2.24
N ALA A 13 -8.25 4.02 1.59
CA ALA A 13 -8.28 2.73 2.27
C ALA A 13 -7.04 2.53 3.14
N LEU A 14 -5.85 2.87 2.64
CA LEU A 14 -4.60 2.81 3.41
C LEU A 14 -4.61 3.77 4.60
N LYS A 15 -5.13 4.99 4.43
CA LYS A 15 -5.30 5.92 5.56
C LYS A 15 -6.19 5.35 6.67
N LEU A 16 -7.34 4.78 6.32
CA LEU A 16 -8.28 4.21 7.28
C LEU A 16 -7.76 2.90 7.90
N ALA A 17 -7.04 2.09 7.11
CA ALA A 17 -6.38 0.90 7.60
C ALA A 17 -5.36 1.24 8.69
N LEU A 18 -4.54 2.28 8.48
CA LEU A 18 -3.52 2.71 9.45
C LEU A 18 -4.13 3.09 10.80
N GLN A 19 -5.29 3.75 10.78
CA GLN A 19 -6.05 4.11 12.00
C GLN A 19 -6.65 2.90 12.73
N SER A 20 -6.77 1.76 12.04
CA SER A 20 -7.39 0.54 12.56
C SER A 20 -6.37 -0.52 12.98
N LEU A 21 -5.08 -0.32 12.71
CA LEU A 21 -4.04 -1.28 13.04
C LEU A 21 -3.76 -1.32 14.55
N LYS A 22 -3.66 -2.54 15.09
CA LYS A 22 -3.02 -2.77 16.39
C LYS A 22 -1.50 -2.56 16.26
N PRO A 23 -0.78 -2.37 17.37
CA PRO A 23 0.68 -2.43 17.36
C PRO A 23 1.16 -3.70 16.63
N GLN A 24 2.12 -3.54 15.72
CA GLN A 24 2.68 -4.60 14.85
C GLN A 24 1.68 -5.20 13.83
N GLY A 25 0.52 -4.56 13.62
CA GLY A 25 -0.42 -4.93 12.58
C GLY A 25 0.16 -4.74 11.17
N LEU A 26 -0.36 -5.51 10.22
CA LEU A 26 0.05 -5.51 8.83
C LEU A 26 -1.12 -5.20 7.91
N VAL A 27 -0.83 -4.55 6.78
CA VAL A 27 -1.77 -4.39 5.67
C VAL A 27 -1.28 -5.18 4.49
N TYR A 28 -2.18 -5.96 3.88
CA TYR A 28 -1.93 -6.67 2.64
C TYR A 28 -2.61 -5.91 1.50
N LEU A 29 -1.84 -5.45 0.53
CA LEU A 29 -2.29 -4.62 -0.59
C LEU A 29 -1.92 -5.26 -1.92
N GLU A 30 -2.91 -5.47 -2.80
CA GLU A 30 -2.71 -5.97 -4.16
C GLU A 30 -3.05 -4.91 -5.19
N LEU A 31 -2.22 -4.82 -6.23
CA LEU A 31 -2.31 -3.83 -7.30
C LEU A 31 -1.83 -4.45 -8.61
N ASP A 32 -2.17 -3.84 -9.76
CA ASP A 32 -1.57 -4.22 -11.06
C ASP A 32 -0.14 -3.68 -11.26
N LYS A 33 0.34 -2.85 -10.34
CA LYS A 33 1.67 -2.21 -10.40
C LYS A 33 2.37 -2.24 -9.05
N ALA A 34 3.69 -2.30 -9.10
CA ALA A 34 4.52 -2.23 -7.89
C ALA A 34 4.49 -0.81 -7.30
N TRP A 35 4.15 -0.69 -6.02
CA TRP A 35 4.37 0.50 -5.21
C TRP A 35 5.63 0.30 -4.38
N LYS A 36 6.54 1.27 -4.45
CA LYS A 36 7.81 1.29 -3.70
C LYS A 36 7.69 2.19 -2.48
N ASP A 37 8.70 2.16 -1.61
CA ASP A 37 8.73 2.98 -0.40
C ASP A 37 8.47 4.47 -0.66
N ASP A 38 8.95 5.03 -1.78
CA ASP A 38 8.72 6.43 -2.16
C ASP A 38 7.22 6.81 -2.24
N VAL A 39 6.36 5.85 -2.60
CA VAL A 39 4.90 6.02 -2.67
C VAL A 39 4.25 5.74 -1.31
N LEU A 40 4.79 4.78 -0.55
CA LEU A 40 4.19 4.26 0.67
C LEU A 40 4.54 5.09 1.92
N GLN A 41 5.75 5.64 1.99
CA GLN A 41 6.22 6.44 3.12
C GLN A 41 5.37 7.69 3.36
N PRO A 42 5.00 8.50 2.33
CA PRO A 42 4.08 9.63 2.54
C PRO A 42 2.71 9.22 3.10
N MET A 43 2.31 7.96 2.91
CA MET A 43 1.06 7.38 3.42
C MET A 43 1.21 6.78 4.82
N GLY A 44 2.39 6.86 5.44
CA GLY A 44 2.68 6.32 6.77
C GLY A 44 2.95 4.83 6.80
N TYR A 45 3.43 4.24 5.69
CA TYR A 45 3.74 2.82 5.59
C TYR A 45 5.21 2.54 5.25
N THR A 46 5.70 1.39 5.68
CA THR A 46 6.95 0.80 5.21
C THR A 46 6.67 -0.50 4.48
N LEU A 47 7.31 -0.72 3.33
CA LEU A 47 7.18 -1.97 2.58
C LEU A 47 7.97 -3.08 3.29
N TRP A 48 7.26 -4.03 3.91
CA TRP A 48 7.91 -5.16 4.58
C TRP A 48 8.26 -6.27 3.59
N ARG A 49 7.36 -6.57 2.64
CA ARG A 49 7.60 -7.57 1.61
C ARG A 49 6.82 -7.25 0.34
N HIS A 50 7.46 -7.45 -0.82
CA HIS A 50 6.80 -7.40 -2.12
C HIS A 50 6.86 -8.78 -2.79
N LEU A 51 5.74 -9.19 -3.39
CA LEU A 51 5.63 -10.41 -4.20
C LEU A 51 4.97 -10.07 -5.54
N LYS A 52 5.33 -10.82 -6.58
CA LYS A 52 4.69 -10.71 -7.90
C LYS A 52 4.20 -12.10 -8.36
N ALA A 53 2.92 -12.19 -8.71
CA ALA A 53 2.31 -13.39 -9.27
C ALA A 53 1.46 -13.00 -10.49
N GLY A 54 1.94 -13.31 -11.69
CA GLY A 54 1.30 -12.85 -12.93
C GLY A 54 1.25 -11.32 -13.00
N SER A 55 0.04 -10.77 -13.15
CA SER A 55 -0.23 -9.33 -13.19
C SER A 55 -0.40 -8.69 -11.80
N VAL A 56 -0.40 -9.48 -10.73
CA VAL A 56 -0.64 -8.99 -9.36
C VAL A 56 0.68 -8.68 -8.66
N HIS A 57 0.72 -7.49 -8.07
CA HIS A 57 1.77 -7.02 -7.18
C HIS A 57 1.24 -6.95 -5.75
N ALA A 58 1.64 -7.91 -4.92
CA ALA A 58 1.26 -7.98 -3.52
C ALA A 58 2.29 -7.29 -2.63
N HIS A 59 1.83 -6.37 -1.78
CA HIS A 59 2.64 -5.58 -0.86
C HIS A 59 2.16 -5.87 0.56
N LEU A 60 3.07 -6.36 1.39
CA LEU A 60 2.84 -6.51 2.81
C LEU A 60 3.47 -5.29 3.49
N LEU A 61 2.63 -4.50 4.15
CA LEU A 61 2.97 -3.19 4.69
C LEU A 61 2.91 -3.21 6.21
N GLN A 62 3.86 -2.50 6.82
CA GLN A 62 3.86 -2.18 8.25
C GLN A 62 3.53 -0.69 8.44
N ALA A 63 2.94 -0.34 9.58
CA ALA A 63 2.89 1.07 9.99
C ALA A 63 4.33 1.61 10.03
N GLY A 64 4.55 2.76 9.39
CA GLY A 64 5.83 3.45 9.40
C GLY A 64 6.21 3.87 10.83
N ALA A 65 7.52 3.86 11.11
CA ALA A 65 8.06 4.31 12.39
C ALA A 65 7.92 5.83 12.57
#